data_AF-A0A976QRI0-F1
#
_entry.id   AF-A0A976QRI0-F1
#
_cell.length_a   1.000
_cell.length_b   1.000
_cell.length_c   1.000
_cell.angle_alpha   90.00
_cell.angle_beta   90.00
_cell.angle_gamma   90.00
#
_symmetry.space_group_name_H-M   'P 1'
#
loop_
_entity.id
_entity.type
_entity.pdbx_description
1 polymer ?
#
loop_
_entity_poly.entity_id
_entity_poly.type
_entity_poly.pdbx_seq_one_letter_code
_entity_poly.pdbx_strand_id
1 'polypeptide(L)'
;MSSNDDRKCAPELTTYYQCLSTSKRDLSKCQKQESELRKCSSTDPENNYCVNELVDLFHCTRNPDANACAKQFLTFRECNRPGGPEIIIKDNMYSVSSKHLDKYNLNSEVICPVKPPNRSSTVVKKVLDRMREVCGFKNFEEKFTPQVKS
;
A
#
# COMPACT_ATOMS: atom_id res chain seq x y z
N MET A 1 -4.77 21.78 2.23
CA MET A 1 -3.51 21.62 1.49
C MET A 1 -2.48 22.48 2.19
N SER A 2 -1.29 21.94 2.45
CA SER A 2 -0.21 22.64 3.15
C SER A 2 0.17 23.89 2.38
N SER A 3 0.30 25.01 3.09
CA SER A 3 0.29 26.36 2.51
C SER A 3 1.58 26.75 1.78
N ASN A 4 2.61 25.90 1.72
CA ASN A 4 3.84 26.13 0.95
C ASN A 4 4.39 24.79 0.47
N ASP A 5 4.05 24.43 -0.76
CA ASP A 5 4.73 23.39 -1.52
C ASP A 5 5.72 24.10 -2.44
N ASP A 6 7.01 24.04 -2.11
CA ASP A 6 8.06 24.80 -2.81
C ASP A 6 8.54 24.11 -4.10
N ARG A 7 7.90 23.00 -4.49
CA ARG A 7 8.22 22.27 -5.72
C ARG A 7 7.88 23.12 -6.95
N LYS A 8 8.66 22.95 -8.02
CA LYS A 8 8.57 23.76 -9.24
C LYS A 8 7.17 23.77 -9.86
N CYS A 9 6.47 22.64 -9.83
CA CYS A 9 5.14 22.46 -10.43
C CYS A 9 4.01 22.44 -9.39
N ALA A 10 4.25 22.95 -8.18
CA ALA A 10 3.23 23.10 -7.15
C ALA A 10 2.01 23.95 -7.60
N PRO A 11 2.16 25.02 -8.42
CA PRO A 11 1.03 25.76 -8.96
C PRO A 11 0.12 24.89 -9.85
N GLU A 12 0.69 24.16 -10.81
CA GLU A 12 -0.05 23.25 -11.71
C GLU A 12 -0.71 22.12 -10.92
N LEU A 13 -0.03 21.58 -9.91
CA LEU A 13 -0.58 20.56 -9.01
C LEU A 13 -1.80 21.10 -8.26
N THR A 14 -1.72 22.33 -7.77
CA THR A 14 -2.83 22.99 -7.07
C THR A 14 -4.02 23.19 -8.00
N THR A 15 -3.80 23.68 -9.23
CA THR A 15 -4.85 23.84 -10.23
C THR A 15 -5.50 22.49 -10.59
N TYR A 16 -4.71 21.43 -10.71
CA TYR A 16 -5.23 20.09 -10.96
C TYR A 16 -6.11 19.59 -9.80
N TYR A 17 -5.66 19.73 -8.55
CA TYR A 17 -6.47 19.36 -7.39
C TYR A 17 -7.75 20.20 -7.24
N GLN A 18 -7.70 21.49 -7.55
CA GLN A 18 -8.89 22.35 -7.58
C GLN A 18 -9.90 21.87 -8.62
N CYS A 19 -9.44 21.48 -9.82
CA CYS A 19 -10.29 20.88 -10.83
C CYS A 19 -10.91 19.57 -10.34
N LEU A 20 -10.10 18.68 -9.75
CA LEU A 20 -10.58 17.41 -9.21
C LEU A 20 -11.62 17.61 -8.10
N SER A 21 -11.44 18.59 -7.23
CA SER A 21 -12.40 18.95 -6.19
C SER A 21 -13.74 19.40 -6.81
N THR A 22 -13.68 20.34 -7.77
CA THR A 22 -14.86 20.91 -8.43
C THR A 22 -15.61 19.88 -9.29
N SER A 23 -14.87 18.99 -9.95
CA SER A 23 -15.43 17.97 -10.85
C SER A 23 -15.97 16.73 -10.11
N LYS A 24 -15.95 16.71 -8.77
CA LYS A 24 -16.27 15.53 -7.95
C LYS A 24 -15.38 14.33 -8.32
N ARG A 25 -14.09 14.59 -8.52
CA ARG A 25 -13.04 13.62 -8.89
C ARG A 25 -13.27 12.99 -10.25
N ASP A 26 -13.82 13.77 -11.19
CA ASP A 26 -13.99 13.33 -12.55
C ASP A 26 -12.78 13.67 -13.42
N LEU A 27 -11.91 12.68 -13.60
CA LEU A 27 -10.69 12.78 -14.41
C LEU A 27 -10.95 13.33 -15.82
N SER A 28 -12.07 12.97 -16.45
CA SER A 28 -12.38 13.40 -17.82
C SER A 28 -12.55 14.92 -17.95
N LYS A 29 -12.94 15.59 -16.86
CA LYS A 29 -13.14 17.04 -16.81
C LYS A 29 -11.86 17.83 -16.51
N CYS A 30 -10.78 17.14 -16.14
CA CYS A 30 -9.52 17.75 -15.71
C CYS A 30 -8.32 17.39 -16.61
N GLN A 31 -8.57 16.87 -17.82
CA GLN A 31 -7.52 16.43 -18.76
C GLN A 31 -6.56 17.56 -19.14
N LYS A 32 -7.04 18.80 -19.26
CA LYS A 32 -6.20 19.96 -19.56
C LYS A 32 -5.18 20.20 -18.45
N GLN A 33 -5.67 20.30 -17.20
CA GLN A 33 -4.85 20.53 -16.02
C GLN A 33 -3.89 19.36 -15.76
N GLU A 34 -4.33 18.13 -16.01
CA GLU A 34 -3.46 16.95 -15.93
C GLU A 34 -2.32 17.05 -16.97
N SER A 35 -2.63 17.43 -18.21
CA SER A 35 -1.59 17.59 -19.25
C SER A 35 -0.61 18.71 -18.91
N GLU A 36 -1.06 19.81 -18.33
CA GLU A 36 -0.20 20.92 -17.90
C GLU A 36 0.74 20.47 -16.77
N LEU A 37 0.20 19.77 -15.78
CA LEU A 37 0.99 19.19 -14.69
C LEU A 37 2.02 18.19 -15.21
N ARG A 38 1.65 17.28 -16.12
CA ARG A 38 2.58 16.31 -16.72
C ARG A 38 3.69 16.98 -17.53
N LYS A 39 3.37 18.05 -18.26
CA LYS A 39 4.36 18.85 -18.99
C LYS A 39 5.33 19.49 -18.00
N CYS A 40 4.84 20.13 -16.94
CA CYS A 40 5.71 20.73 -15.95
C CYS A 40 6.58 19.67 -15.25
N SER A 41 5.99 18.55 -14.79
CA SER A 41 6.70 17.50 -14.08
C SER A 41 7.81 16.85 -14.92
N SER A 42 7.66 16.82 -16.24
CA SER A 42 8.73 16.33 -17.13
C SER A 42 10.01 17.18 -17.08
N THR A 43 9.90 18.43 -16.62
CA THR A 43 11.03 19.36 -16.44
C THR A 43 11.59 19.39 -15.02
N ASP A 44 11.07 18.53 -14.14
CA ASP A 44 11.43 18.44 -12.72
C ASP A 44 11.57 16.95 -12.30
N PRO A 45 12.61 16.25 -12.79
CA PRO A 45 12.78 14.82 -12.56
C PRO A 45 13.11 14.46 -11.11
N GLU A 46 13.50 15.45 -10.29
CA GLU A 46 13.83 15.25 -8.88
C GLU A 46 12.59 15.12 -7.99
N ASN A 47 11.43 15.60 -8.47
CA ASN A 47 10.19 15.60 -7.72
C ASN A 47 9.13 14.71 -8.38
N ASN A 48 8.55 13.80 -7.59
CA ASN A 48 7.36 13.06 -8.00
C ASN A 48 6.09 13.80 -7.54
N TYR A 49 5.19 14.06 -8.47
CA TYR A 49 3.90 14.74 -8.24
C TYR A 49 2.73 13.75 -8.09
N CYS A 50 3.02 12.44 -8.09
CA CYS A 50 2.07 11.35 -7.85
C CYS A 50 0.88 11.31 -8.81
N VAL A 51 1.06 11.83 -10.02
CA VAL A 51 -0.02 11.95 -11.02
C VAL A 51 -0.51 10.58 -11.46
N ASN A 52 0.42 9.64 -11.70
CA ASN A 52 0.07 8.29 -12.14
C ASN A 52 -0.66 7.53 -11.03
N GLU A 53 -0.13 7.58 -9.81
CA GLU A 53 -0.70 6.91 -8.64
C GLU A 53 -2.10 7.45 -8.33
N LEU A 54 -2.33 8.76 -8.50
CA LEU A 54 -3.64 9.38 -8.32
C LEU A 54 -4.63 8.95 -9.41
N VAL A 55 -4.20 8.96 -10.68
CA VAL A 55 -5.02 8.52 -11.82
C VAL A 55 -5.40 7.05 -11.67
N ASP A 56 -4.45 6.19 -11.32
CA ASP A 56 -4.69 4.77 -11.05
C ASP A 56 -5.66 4.57 -9.88
N LEU A 57 -5.52 5.35 -8.81
CA LEU A 57 -6.44 5.32 -7.68
C LEU A 57 -7.85 5.71 -8.08
N PHE A 58 -8.03 6.76 -8.90
CA PHE A 58 -9.36 7.16 -9.37
C PHE A 58 -9.97 6.20 -10.38
N HIS A 59 -9.18 5.61 -11.26
CA HIS A 59 -9.66 4.54 -12.13
C HIS A 59 -10.12 3.33 -11.32
N CYS A 60 -9.33 2.89 -10.34
CA CYS A 60 -9.70 1.76 -9.51
C CYS A 60 -10.92 2.09 -8.64
N THR A 61 -10.99 3.24 -7.97
CA THR A 61 -12.13 3.57 -7.10
C THR A 61 -13.46 3.73 -7.87
N ARG A 62 -13.41 3.97 -9.18
CA ARG A 62 -14.59 3.91 -10.06
C ARG A 62 -14.99 2.48 -10.41
N ASN A 63 -14.03 1.60 -10.65
CA ASN A 63 -14.23 0.18 -10.97
C ASN A 63 -13.29 -0.69 -10.11
N PRO A 64 -13.66 -0.96 -8.85
CA PRO A 64 -12.75 -1.59 -7.89
C PRO A 64 -12.36 -3.00 -8.30
N ASP A 65 -11.10 -3.35 -8.03
CA ASP A 65 -10.62 -4.72 -8.17
C ASP A 65 -11.04 -5.59 -6.96
N ALA A 66 -10.68 -6.87 -6.99
CA ALA A 66 -10.96 -7.80 -5.89
C ALA A 66 -10.31 -7.40 -4.55
N ASN A 67 -9.33 -6.49 -4.57
CA ASN A 67 -8.66 -5.98 -3.38
C ASN A 67 -9.18 -4.59 -2.97
N ALA A 68 -10.30 -4.14 -3.54
CA ALA A 68 -10.90 -2.84 -3.29
C ALA A 68 -9.88 -1.67 -3.39
N CYS A 69 -8.97 -1.75 -4.35
CA CYS A 69 -7.96 -0.72 -4.62
C CYS A 69 -6.90 -0.52 -3.52
N ALA A 70 -6.76 -1.46 -2.58
CA ALA A 70 -5.81 -1.35 -1.48
C ALA A 70 -4.38 -1.04 -1.97
N LYS A 71 -3.98 -1.63 -3.10
CA LYS A 71 -2.68 -1.36 -3.75
C LYS A 71 -2.56 0.12 -4.15
N GLN A 72 -3.53 0.66 -4.87
CA GLN A 72 -3.52 2.04 -5.36
C GLN A 72 -3.54 3.05 -4.21
N PHE A 73 -4.28 2.75 -3.15
CA PHE A 73 -4.26 3.58 -1.93
C PHE A 73 -2.87 3.62 -1.30
N LEU A 74 -2.21 2.47 -1.15
CA LEU A 74 -0.86 2.43 -0.60
C LEU A 74 0.13 3.17 -1.51
N THR A 75 0.13 2.90 -2.82
CA THR A 75 1.09 3.52 -3.75
C THR A 75 0.93 5.03 -3.78
N PHE A 76 -0.30 5.56 -3.79
CA PHE A 76 -0.52 7.00 -3.72
C PHE A 76 -0.07 7.59 -2.38
N ARG A 77 -0.39 6.92 -1.27
CA ARG A 77 0.01 7.35 0.08
C ARG A 77 1.54 7.38 0.26
N GLU A 78 2.24 6.40 -0.27
CA GLU A 78 3.70 6.32 -0.20
C GLU A 78 4.38 7.30 -1.17
N CYS A 79 3.81 7.50 -2.37
CA CYS A 79 4.30 8.54 -3.28
C CYS A 79 4.18 9.94 -2.67
N ASN A 80 3.05 10.26 -2.03
CA ASN A 80 2.78 11.58 -1.46
C ASN A 80 3.54 11.85 -0.15
N ARG A 81 4.42 10.95 0.26
CA ARG A 81 5.20 11.09 1.49
C ARG A 81 6.41 12.01 1.26
N PRO A 82 6.64 13.03 2.11
CA PRO A 82 7.88 13.78 2.10
C PRO A 82 9.07 12.86 2.31
N GLY A 83 10.10 12.97 1.47
CA GLY A 83 11.27 12.07 1.49
C GLY A 83 11.12 10.79 0.67
N GLY A 84 9.97 10.57 0.03
CA GLY A 84 9.71 9.44 -0.86
C GLY A 84 9.05 8.24 -0.17
N PRO A 85 8.78 7.18 -0.94
CA PRO A 85 8.08 6.00 -0.45
C PRO A 85 8.95 5.21 0.55
N GLU A 86 8.39 4.92 1.73
CA GLU A 86 9.06 4.05 2.70
C GLU A 86 8.64 2.60 2.51
N ILE A 87 7.35 2.37 2.22
CA ILE A 87 6.83 1.05 1.89
C ILE A 87 6.71 0.94 0.38
N ILE A 88 7.31 -0.10 -0.19
CA ILE A 88 7.32 -0.36 -1.63
C ILE A 88 6.80 -1.78 -1.90
N ILE A 89 6.22 -1.98 -3.09
CA ILE A 89 5.82 -3.31 -3.57
C ILE A 89 6.89 -3.77 -4.55
N LYS A 90 7.64 -4.82 -4.17
CA LYS A 90 8.68 -5.43 -5.00
C LYS A 90 8.47 -6.94 -5.01
N ASP A 91 8.53 -7.55 -6.19
CA ASP A 91 8.40 -9.01 -6.36
C ASP A 91 7.16 -9.61 -5.67
N ASN A 92 6.03 -8.89 -5.74
CA ASN A 92 4.77 -9.26 -5.08
C ASN A 92 4.87 -9.36 -3.53
N MET A 93 5.82 -8.65 -2.93
CA MET A 93 5.97 -8.47 -1.49
C MET A 93 5.95 -7.00 -1.12
N TYR A 94 5.38 -6.69 0.05
CA TYR A 94 5.58 -5.41 0.71
C TYR A 94 6.97 -5.42 1.33
N SER A 95 7.75 -4.38 1.07
CA SER A 95 9.10 -4.20 1.60
C SER A 95 9.30 -2.77 2.06
N VAL A 96 10.15 -2.56 3.05
CA VAL A 96 10.61 -1.24 3.47
C VAL A 96 11.84 -0.87 2.66
N SER A 97 11.87 0.36 2.16
CA SER A 97 13.04 0.96 1.51
C SER A 97 14.24 0.93 2.45
N SER A 98 15.40 0.51 1.94
CA SER A 98 16.64 0.38 2.72
C SER A 98 17.05 1.67 3.46
N LYS A 99 16.66 2.83 2.93
CA LYS A 99 16.90 4.16 3.54
C LYS A 99 16.08 4.44 4.81
N HIS A 100 15.09 3.61 5.12
CA HIS A 100 14.12 3.85 6.20
C HIS A 100 13.99 2.67 7.15
N LEU A 101 14.85 1.64 7.04
CA LEU A 101 14.78 0.45 7.90
C LEU A 101 14.90 0.76 9.38
N ASP A 102 15.70 1.78 9.72
CA ASP A 102 15.90 2.27 11.07
C ASP A 102 14.61 2.75 11.76
N LYS A 103 13.58 3.12 10.98
CA LYS A 103 12.28 3.55 11.48
C LYS A 103 11.35 2.40 11.84
N TYR A 104 11.68 1.17 11.46
CA TYR A 104 10.81 0.01 11.61
C TYR A 104 11.51 -1.10 12.40
N ASN A 105 10.78 -1.75 13.31
CA ASN A 105 11.28 -2.91 14.04
C ASN A 105 11.20 -4.18 13.17
N LEU A 106 12.13 -4.33 12.25
CA LEU A 106 12.17 -5.41 11.26
C LEU A 106 13.50 -6.16 11.30
N ASN A 107 13.44 -7.47 11.09
CA ASN A 107 14.62 -8.32 10.92
C ASN A 107 15.12 -8.37 9.46
N SER A 108 14.32 -7.84 8.52
CA SER A 108 14.64 -7.77 7.09
C SER A 108 13.82 -6.68 6.40
N GLU A 109 14.24 -6.25 5.20
CA GLU A 109 13.47 -5.30 4.36
C GLU A 109 12.08 -5.82 3.97
N VAL A 110 11.91 -7.13 3.86
CA VAL A 110 10.64 -7.75 3.46
C VAL A 110 9.68 -7.81 4.66
N ILE A 111 8.48 -7.26 4.48
CA ILE A 111 7.40 -7.28 5.48
C ILE A 111 6.56 -8.56 5.30
N CYS A 112 5.90 -8.70 4.15
CA CYS A 112 5.00 -9.82 3.86
C CYS A 112 4.61 -9.88 2.36
N PRO A 113 4.03 -11.00 1.88
CA PRO A 113 3.44 -11.05 0.55
C PRO A 113 2.27 -10.06 0.39
N VAL A 114 2.07 -9.54 -0.82
CA VAL A 114 0.94 -8.63 -1.13
C VAL A 114 -0.41 -9.34 -1.09
N LYS A 115 -0.43 -10.65 -1.33
CA LYS A 115 -1.63 -11.48 -1.34
C LYS A 115 -1.68 -12.37 -0.11
N PRO A 116 -2.86 -12.59 0.48
CA PRO A 116 -3.01 -13.54 1.57
C PRO A 116 -2.71 -14.97 1.08
N PRO A 117 -2.29 -15.86 1.99
CA PRO A 117 -2.10 -17.26 1.65
C PRO A 117 -3.44 -17.92 1.31
N ASN A 118 -3.43 -18.86 0.37
CA ASN A 118 -4.59 -19.70 0.09
C ASN A 118 -4.82 -20.68 1.23
N ARG A 119 -6.09 -21.00 1.50
CA ARG A 119 -6.44 -22.03 2.48
C ARG A 119 -5.84 -23.38 2.05
N SER A 120 -5.03 -23.98 2.92
CA SER A 120 -4.41 -25.27 2.68
C SER A 120 -4.30 -26.05 3.98
N SER A 121 -4.90 -27.24 4.02
CA SER A 121 -4.82 -28.15 5.17
C SER A 121 -3.38 -28.53 5.51
N THR A 122 -2.53 -28.66 4.49
CA THR A 122 -1.10 -28.95 4.66
C THR A 122 -0.38 -27.79 5.34
N VAL A 123 -0.65 -26.55 4.92
CA VAL A 123 -0.07 -25.35 5.55
C VAL A 123 -0.55 -25.22 6.99
N VAL A 124 -1.85 -25.41 7.23
CA VAL A 124 -2.44 -25.34 8.58
C VAL A 124 -1.81 -26.37 9.51
N LYS A 125 -1.68 -27.64 9.10
CA LYS A 125 -1.04 -28.68 9.91
C LYS A 125 0.40 -28.33 10.26
N LYS A 126 1.20 -27.91 9.27
CA LYS A 126 2.60 -27.48 9.48
C LYS A 126 2.71 -26.33 10.48
N VAL A 127 1.81 -25.35 10.41
CA VAL A 127 1.79 -24.23 11.36
C VAL A 127 1.42 -24.71 12.76
N LEU A 128 0.42 -25.59 12.90
CA LEU A 128 0.02 -26.16 14.18
C LEU A 128 1.14 -26.97 14.84
N ASP A 129 1.85 -27.80 14.07
CA ASP A 129 2.97 -28.59 14.58
C ASP A 129 4.10 -27.67 15.07
N ARG A 130 4.45 -26.63 14.31
CA ARG A 130 5.43 -25.62 14.73
C ARG A 130 4.98 -24.88 16.01
N MET A 131 3.69 -24.56 16.13
CA MET A 131 3.17 -23.91 17.34
C MET A 131 3.25 -24.85 18.55
N ARG A 132 2.97 -26.15 18.39
CA ARG A 132 3.11 -27.15 19.47
C ARG A 132 4.55 -27.24 19.97
N GLU A 133 5.51 -27.26 19.05
CA GLU A 133 6.94 -27.28 19.37
C GLU A 133 7.38 -26.02 20.14
N VAL A 134 7.03 -24.83 19.63
CA VAL A 134 7.47 -23.55 20.21
C VAL A 134 6.79 -23.27 21.56
N CYS A 135 5.51 -23.61 21.71
CA CYS A 135 4.80 -23.42 22.97
C CYS A 135 5.13 -24.48 24.02
N GLY A 136 5.94 -25.49 23.68
CA GLY A 136 6.41 -26.49 24.64
C GLY A 136 5.29 -27.37 25.20
N PHE A 137 4.20 -27.59 24.45
CA PHE A 137 3.13 -28.49 24.85
C PHE A 137 3.60 -29.95 24.79
N LYS A 138 4.36 -30.38 25.81
CA LYS A 138 4.89 -31.75 25.91
C LYS A 138 3.80 -32.80 26.14
N ASN A 139 2.62 -32.38 26.60
CA ASN A 139 1.51 -33.25 26.99
C ASN A 139 0.19 -32.90 26.28
N PHE A 140 0.24 -32.35 25.05
CA PHE A 140 -0.99 -32.17 24.28
C PHE A 140 -1.48 -33.53 23.80
N GLU A 141 -2.21 -34.23 24.66
CA GLU A 141 -3.08 -35.31 24.20
C GLU A 141 -4.30 -34.66 23.54
N GLU A 142 -4.49 -34.93 22.24
CA GLU A 142 -5.71 -34.61 21.49
C GLU A 142 -6.97 -35.29 22.12
N LYS A 143 -6.77 -36.07 23.19
CA LYS A 143 -7.77 -36.80 23.99
C LYS A 143 -8.17 -36.10 25.30
N PHE A 144 -8.02 -34.78 25.44
CA PHE A 144 -8.80 -34.08 26.46
C PHE A 144 -10.28 -34.03 26.02
N THR A 145 -10.96 -35.15 26.17
CA THR A 145 -12.42 -35.23 26.17
C THR A 145 -12.87 -34.89 27.58
N PRO A 146 -13.55 -33.75 27.82
CA PRO A 146 -14.21 -33.51 29.09
C PRO A 146 -15.10 -34.72 29.37
N GLN A 147 -14.89 -35.38 30.51
CA GLN A 147 -15.79 -36.42 30.98
C GLN A 147 -17.14 -35.75 31.25
N VAL A 148 -18.05 -35.80 30.27
CA VAL A 148 -19.43 -35.36 30.49
C VAL A 148 -20.00 -36.35 31.50
N LYS A 149 -20.41 -35.87 32.67
CA LYS A 149 -21.13 -36.71 33.64
C LYS A 149 -22.38 -37.23 32.94
N SER A 150 -22.45 -38.56 32.77
CA SER A 150 -23.65 -39.30 32.38
C SER A 150 -24.74 -39.14 33.42
#